data_AF-A0A1I4HAW2-F1
#
_entry.id   AF-A0A1I4HAW2-F1
#
_cell.length_a   1.000
_cell.length_b   1.000
_cell.length_c   1.000
_cell.angle_alpha   90.00
_cell.angle_beta   90.00
_cell.angle_gamma   90.00
#
_symmetry.space_group_name_H-M   'P 1'
#
loop_
_entity.id
_entity.type
_entity.pdbx_description
1 polymer ?
#
loop_
_entity_poly.entity_id
_entity_poly.type
_entity_poly.pdbx_seq_one_letter_code
_entity_poly.pdbx_strand_id
1 'polypeptide(L)' 'MTQVNFEELVQTGDRLIAEIATSEGKQRYQLHQDLHRVIENIRMHGDRVPRRFRDIDLELLEEEIEDQFDNMPV' A
#
# COMPACT_ATOMS: atom_id res chain seq x y z
N MET A 1 3.21 -4.84 -25.41
CA MET A 1 3.61 -4.57 -24.02
C MET A 1 2.80 -3.36 -23.59
N THR A 2 1.84 -3.52 -22.69
CA THR A 2 1.04 -2.39 -22.21
C THR A 2 1.95 -1.55 -21.33
N GLN A 3 2.31 -0.36 -21.78
CA GLN A 3 3.15 0.55 -21.01
C GLN A 3 2.28 1.07 -19.86
N VAL A 4 2.54 0.59 -18.65
CA VAL A 4 1.84 1.06 -17.45
C VAL A 4 2.21 2.53 -17.25
N ASN A 5 1.23 3.42 -17.25
CA ASN A 5 1.47 4.85 -17.12
C ASN A 5 1.50 5.27 -15.65
N PHE A 6 2.33 6.27 -15.31
CA PHE A 6 2.38 6.86 -13.98
C PHE A 6 1.00 7.33 -13.50
N GLU A 7 0.22 7.96 -14.38
CA GLU A 7 -1.13 8.42 -14.04
C GLU A 7 -2.07 7.27 -13.65
N GLU A 8 -1.97 6.12 -14.33
CA GLU A 8 -2.76 4.93 -14.01
C GLU A 8 -2.35 4.32 -12.67
N LEU A 9 -1.05 4.31 -12.37
CA LEU A 9 -0.52 3.88 -11.07
C LEU A 9 -1.02 4.79 -9.95
N VAL A 10 -1.02 6.10 -10.18
CA VAL A 10 -1.53 7.08 -9.21
C VAL A 10 -3.03 6.90 -8.98
N GLN A 11 -3.83 6.76 -10.04
CA GLN A 11 -5.27 6.51 -9.91
C GLN A 11 -5.56 5.19 -9.19
N THR A 12 -4.77 4.15 -9.47
CA THR A 12 -4.89 2.86 -8.79
C THR A 12 -4.55 2.99 -7.32
N GLY A 13 -3.45 3.67 -6.97
CA GLY A 13 -3.04 3.91 -5.59
C GLY A 13 -4.08 4.72 -4.79
N ASP A 14 -4.67 5.76 -5.40
CA ASP A 14 -5.73 6.56 -4.76
C ASP A 14 -6.98 5.72 -4.47
N ARG A 15 -7.38 4.84 -5.40
CA ARG A 15 -8.49 3.90 -5.17
C ARG A 15 -8.17 2.94 -4.03
N LEU A 16 -6.96 2.37 -4.01
CA LEU A 16 -6.54 1.44 -2.97
C LEU A 16 -6.56 2.09 -1.59
N ILE A 17 -6.09 3.34 -1.46
CA ILE A 17 -6.15 4.09 -0.19
C ILE A 17 -7.59 4.28 0.29
N ALA A 18 -8.50 4.64 -0.62
CA ALA A 18 -9.91 4.80 -0.28
C ALA A 18 -10.53 3.47 0.20
N GLU A 19 -10.18 2.35 -0.44
CA GLU A 19 -10.64 1.02 -0.04
C GLU A 19 -10.05 0.59 1.30
N ILE A 20 -8.75 0.82 1.52
CA ILE A 20 -8.03 0.54 2.77
C ILE A 20 -8.74 1.21 3.95
N ALA A 21 -9.07 2.50 3.80
CA ALA A 21 -9.72 3.29 4.84
C ALA A 21 -11.09 2.74 5.29
N THR A 22 -11.73 1.91 4.46
CA THR A 22 -13.04 1.29 4.73
C THR A 22 -12.96 -0.21 4.98
N SER A 23 -11.75 -0.78 4.97
CA SER A 23 -11.51 -2.21 5.09
C SER A 23 -10.80 -2.56 6.39
N GLU A 24 -11.01 -3.79 6.86
CA GLU A 24 -10.42 -4.29 8.09
C GLU A 24 -9.85 -5.71 7.90
N GLY A 25 -9.01 -6.13 8.85
CA GLY A 25 -8.42 -7.46 8.92
C GLY A 25 -7.78 -7.91 7.60
N LYS A 26 -8.16 -9.10 7.13
CA LYS A 26 -7.54 -9.72 5.95
C LYS A 26 -7.72 -8.92 4.66
N GLN A 27 -8.82 -8.18 4.51
CA GLN A 27 -9.05 -7.38 3.31
C GLN A 27 -8.12 -6.16 3.29
N ARG A 28 -7.97 -5.49 4.44
CA ARG A 28 -7.02 -4.37 4.62
C ARG A 28 -5.59 -4.80 4.30
N TYR A 29 -5.17 -5.97 4.80
CA TYR A 29 -3.88 -6.57 4.49
C TYR A 29 -3.66 -6.79 2.98
N GLN A 30 -4.64 -7.36 2.29
CA GLN A 30 -4.51 -7.61 0.85
C GLN A 30 -4.40 -6.30 0.05
N LEU A 31 -5.20 -5.31 0.41
CA LEU A 31 -5.17 -3.99 -0.22
C LEU A 31 -3.86 -3.25 0.06
N HIS A 32 -3.29 -3.42 1.26
CA HIS A 32 -1.97 -2.90 1.60
C HIS A 32 -0.89 -3.50 0.70
N GLN A 33 -0.87 -4.83 0.52
CA GLN A 33 0.08 -5.48 -0.40
C GLN A 33 -0.04 -4.96 -1.84
N ASP A 34 -1.27 -4.69 -2.30
CA ASP A 34 -1.50 -4.15 -3.63
C ASP A 34 -1.05 -2.69 -3.74
N LEU A 35 -1.24 -1.88 -2.68
CA LEU A 35 -0.72 -0.51 -2.62
C LEU A 35 0.82 -0.50 -2.65
N HIS A 36 1.45 -1.39 -1.89
CA HIS A 36 2.91 -1.54 -1.87
C HIS A 36 3.46 -1.87 -3.27
N ARG A 37 2.81 -2.77 -4.01
CA ARG A 37 3.18 -3.08 -5.41
C ARG A 37 3.06 -1.87 -6.34
N VAL A 38 2.03 -1.04 -6.17
CA VAL A 38 1.88 0.20 -6.94
C VAL A 38 3.03 1.17 -6.64
N ILE A 39 3.41 1.32 -5.37
CA ILE A 39 4.54 2.14 -4.95
C ILE A 39 5.85 1.66 -5.58
N GLU A 40 6.12 0.35 -5.53
CA GLU A 40 7.31 -0.24 -6.15
C GLU A 40 7.31 -0.05 -7.67
N ASN A 41 6.16 -0.21 -8.32
CA ASN A 41 6.03 0.08 -9.74
C ASN A 41 6.38 1.55 -10.04
N ILE A 42 5.87 2.51 -9.27
CA ILE A 42 6.21 3.93 -9.45
C ILE A 42 7.73 4.15 -9.29
N ARG A 43 8.36 3.52 -8.28
CA ARG A 43 9.81 3.60 -8.08
C ARG A 43 10.60 3.02 -9.25
N MET A 44 10.19 1.86 -9.78
CA MET A 44 10.85 1.20 -10.91
C MET A 44 10.78 2.01 -12.20
N HIS A 45 9.73 2.81 -12.40
CA HIS A 45 9.62 3.72 -13.55
C HIS A 45 10.48 4.99 -13.39
N GLY A 46 11.12 5.20 -12.23
CA GLY A 46 11.93 6.38 -11.93
C GLY A 46 11.13 7.59 -11.49
N ASP A 47 9.81 7.42 -11.29
CA ASP A 47 8.92 8.48 -10.87
C ASP A 47 8.95 8.71 -9.35
N ARG A 48 8.59 9.92 -8.93
CA ARG A 48 8.50 10.25 -7.50
C ARG A 48 7.21 9.68 -6.92
N VAL A 49 7.35 8.77 -5.97
CA VAL A 49 6.22 8.25 -5.18
C VAL A 49 5.50 9.42 -4.47
N PRO A 50 4.17 9.56 -4.64
CA PRO A 50 3.38 10.51 -3.90
C PRO A 50 3.52 10.33 -2.38
N ARG A 51 3.64 11.44 -1.64
CA ARG A 51 3.83 11.39 -0.18
C ARG A 51 2.74 10.60 0.52
N ARG A 52 1.48 10.84 0.16
CA ARG A 52 0.31 10.14 0.72
C ARG A 52 0.38 8.60 0.60
N PHE A 53 1.05 8.07 -0.42
CA PHE A 53 1.21 6.62 -0.58
C PHE A 53 2.22 6.08 0.42
N ARG A 54 3.34 6.80 0.61
CA ARG A 54 4.35 6.41 1.60
C ARG A 54 3.82 6.51 3.02
N ASP A 55 3.06 7.56 3.32
CA ASP A 55 2.55 7.79 4.67
C ASP A 55 1.61 6.63 5.08
N ILE A 56 0.72 6.20 4.18
CA ILE A 56 -0.19 5.05 4.42
C ILE A 56 0.56 3.71 4.43
N ASP A 57 1.52 3.49 3.53
CA ASP A 57 2.35 2.26 3.50
C ASP A 57 3.15 2.07 4.79
N LEU A 58 3.66 3.16 5.38
CA LEU A 58 4.35 3.12 6.67
C LEU A 58 3.39 2.83 7.83
N GLU A 59 2.25 3.53 7.88
CA GLU A 59 1.23 3.32 8.91
C GLU A 59 0.75 1.86 8.95
N LEU A 60 0.43 1.30 7.79
CA LEU A 60 -0.02 -0.09 7.68
C LEU A 60 1.08 -1.11 7.99
N LEU A 61 2.34 -0.81 7.66
CA LEU A 61 3.47 -1.65 8.02
C LEU A 61 3.68 -1.68 9.54
N GLU A 62 3.53 -0.53 10.21
CA GLU A 62 3.61 -0.44 11.67
C GLU A 62 2.47 -1.24 12.34
N GLU A 63 1.24 -1.14 11.85
CA GLU A 63 0.10 -1.96 12.30
C GLU A 63 0.38 -3.47 12.17
N GLU A 64 0.91 -3.92 11.04
CA GLU A 64 1.22 -5.34 10.80
C GLU A 64 2.33 -5.88 11.72
N ILE A 65 3.29 -5.03 12.07
CA ILE A 65 4.36 -5.33 13.01
C ILE A 65 3.73 -5.52 14.40
N GLU A 66 2.90 -4.59 14.85
CA GLU A 66 2.21 -4.67 16.16
C GLU A 66 1.33 -5.91 16.28
N ASP A 67 0.51 -6.22 15.27
CA ASP A 67 -0.35 -7.41 15.22
C ASP A 67 0.43 -8.74 15.31
N GLN A 68 1.66 -8.77 14.78
CA GLN A 68 2.53 -9.95 14.88
C GLN A 68 3.15 -10.13 16.27
N PHE A 69 3.41 -9.04 16.99
CA PHE A 69 3.99 -9.10 18.34
C PHE A 69 2.98 -9.44 19.43
N ASP A 70 1.70 -9.07 19.25
CA ASP A 70 0.61 -9.39 20.20
C ASP A 70 0.29 -10.90 20.29
N ASN A 71 0.77 -11.71 19.32
CA ASN A 71 0.59 -13.17 19.30
C ASN A 71 1.77 -13.98 19.87
N MET A 72 2.79 -13.34 20.47
CA MET A 72 3.86 -14.08 21.13
C MET A 72 3.40 -14.55 22.53
N PRO A 73 3.28 -15.86 22.80
CA PRO A 73 3.03 -16.32 24.16
C PRO A 73 4.27 -16.01 25.01
N VAL A 74 4.05 -15.38 26.17
CA VAL A 74 5.04 -15.33 27.25
C VAL A 74 5.25 -16.71 27.87
#